data_AF-A0A356EKZ0-F1
#
_entry.id   AF-A0A356EKZ0-F1
#
_cell.length_a   1.000
_cell.length_b   1.000
_cell.length_c   1.000
_cell.angle_alpha   90.00
_cell.angle_beta   90.00
_cell.angle_gamma   90.00
#
_symmetry.space_group_name_H-M   'P 1'
#
loop_
_entity.id
_entity.type
_entity.pdbx_description
1 polymer ?
#
loop_
_entity_poly.entity_id
_entity_poly.type
_entity_poly.pdbx_seq_one_letter_code
_entity_poly.pdbx_strand_id
1 'polypeptide(L)'
;MGDLARTLRTIRYLRPSQWYWRLRYRREAARSVVVPRVPSVMAARDDFPSVLLGHRSDATGDPADEEQFVEHLERGRFVHLNEGRDLGVDPIDWRLGPRESDRLWTITLHYHAWALRLASIVRRESTLGGRADRLLRRYLGDWITRCDLSAEGSRALAWNAYAVA
;
A
#
# COMPACT_ATOMS: atom_id res chain seq x y z
N MET A 1 18.36 -29.90 12.95
CA MET A 1 19.81 -29.66 12.74
C MET A 1 20.21 -29.37 11.27
N GLY A 2 19.31 -29.40 10.28
CA GLY A 2 19.67 -29.21 8.86
C GLY A 2 19.89 -27.75 8.41
N ASP A 3 19.34 -26.75 9.10
CA ASP A 3 19.40 -25.33 8.69
C ASP A 3 20.72 -24.63 8.99
N LEU A 4 21.45 -25.07 10.02
CA LEU A 4 22.73 -24.45 10.41
C LEU A 4 23.82 -24.68 9.36
N ALA A 5 23.90 -25.89 8.79
CA ALA A 5 24.90 -26.23 7.78
C ALA A 5 24.69 -25.45 6.47
N ARG A 6 23.43 -25.22 6.06
CA ARG A 6 23.09 -24.40 4.88
C ARG A 6 23.45 -22.93 5.11
N THR A 7 23.11 -22.40 6.28
CA THR A 7 23.40 -21.01 6.66
C THR A 7 24.91 -20.75 6.72
N LEU A 8 25.70 -21.69 7.27
CA LEU A 8 27.16 -21.56 7.35
C LEU A 8 27.85 -21.63 5.98
N ARG A 9 27.33 -22.42 5.03
CA ARG A 9 27.88 -22.51 3.67
C ARG A 9 27.76 -21.21 2.88
N THR A 10 26.70 -20.43 3.13
CA THR A 10 26.49 -19.13 2.47
C THR A 10 27.28 -17.99 3.13
N ILE A 11 27.68 -18.14 4.40
CA ILE A 11 28.41 -17.11 5.15
C ILE A 11 29.86 -16.96 4.69
N ARG A 12 30.52 -18.04 4.26
CA ARG A 12 31.92 -18.03 3.82
C ARG A 12 32.18 -17.13 2.60
N TYR A 13 31.16 -16.81 1.82
CA TYR A 13 31.26 -15.95 0.62
C TYR A 13 30.75 -14.52 0.83
N LEU A 14 30.26 -14.19 2.04
CA LEU A 14 29.75 -12.86 2.34
C LEU A 14 30.90 -11.94 2.75
N ARG A 15 30.95 -10.75 2.13
CA ARG A 15 31.89 -9.71 2.56
C ARG A 15 31.53 -9.26 3.99
N PRO A 16 32.50 -8.89 4.84
CA PRO A 16 32.24 -8.44 6.22
C PRO A 16 31.18 -7.34 6.32
N SER A 17 31.11 -6.45 5.33
CA SER A 17 30.10 -5.40 5.23
C SER A 17 28.67 -5.95 5.10
N GLN A 18 28.47 -7.04 4.37
CA GLN A 18 27.15 -7.67 4.22
C GLN A 18 26.67 -8.32 5.53
N TRP A 19 27.61 -8.84 6.33
CA TRP A 19 27.32 -9.39 7.65
C TRP A 19 26.88 -8.29 8.62
N TYR A 20 27.63 -7.18 8.63
CA TYR A 20 27.30 -6.01 9.44
C TYR A 20 25.88 -5.50 9.14
N TRP A 21 25.55 -5.29 7.87
CA TRP A 21 24.22 -4.79 7.49
C TRP A 21 23.10 -5.78 7.82
N ARG A 22 23.28 -7.09 7.58
CA ARG A 22 22.26 -8.09 7.93
C ARG A 22 22.00 -8.17 9.43
N LEU A 23 23.05 -8.07 10.25
CA LEU A 23 22.90 -8.08 11.71
C LEU A 23 22.24 -6.80 12.21
N ARG A 24 22.60 -5.64 11.63
CA ARG A 24 21.99 -4.35 11.92
C ARG A 24 20.50 -4.33 11.61
N TYR A 25 20.10 -4.77 10.41
CA TYR A 25 18.69 -4.83 10.01
C TYR A 25 17.88 -5.78 10.89
N ARG A 26 18.43 -6.94 11.28
CA ARG A 26 17.74 -7.85 12.22
C ARG A 26 17.55 -7.22 13.59
N ARG A 27 18.52 -6.44 14.08
CA ARG A 27 18.40 -5.69 15.35
C ARG A 27 17.39 -4.55 15.26
N GLU A 28 17.36 -3.84 14.14
CA GLU A 28 16.37 -2.78 13.90
C GLU A 28 14.95 -3.35 13.77
N ALA A 29 14.78 -4.47 13.06
CA ALA A 29 13.48 -5.15 12.91
C ALA A 29 12.95 -5.81 14.20
N ALA A 30 13.84 -6.09 15.17
CA ALA A 30 13.48 -6.62 16.48
C ALA A 30 13.10 -5.52 17.49
N ARG A 31 13.27 -4.23 17.15
CA ARG A 31 12.77 -3.14 17.98
C ARG A 31 11.25 -3.08 17.86
N SER A 32 10.58 -2.99 19.00
CA SER A 32 9.14 -2.72 19.07
C SER A 32 8.85 -1.42 18.32
N VAL A 33 8.08 -1.53 17.23
CA VAL A 33 7.60 -0.37 16.50
C VAL A 33 6.62 0.35 17.42
N VAL A 34 7.09 1.43 18.05
CA VAL A 34 6.22 2.38 18.73
C VAL A 34 5.49 3.11 17.62
N VAL A 35 4.24 2.72 17.35
CA VAL A 35 3.39 3.43 16.40
C VAL A 35 3.05 4.77 17.04
N PRO A 36 3.57 5.90 16.54
CA PRO A 36 3.26 7.20 17.13
C PRO A 36 1.76 7.46 16.96
N ARG A 37 1.11 7.86 18.06
CA ARG A 37 -0.28 8.26 18.06
C ARG A 37 -0.38 9.58 17.30
N VAL A 38 -0.81 9.51 16.04
CA VAL A 38 -0.92 10.71 15.19
C VAL A 38 -2.05 11.58 15.75
N PRO A 39 -1.78 12.86 16.10
CA PRO A 39 -2.85 13.76 16.50
C PRO A 39 -3.85 13.94 15.35
N SER A 40 -5.15 13.98 15.67
CA SER A 40 -6.27 14.08 14.73
C SER A 40 -6.22 15.32 13.81
N VAL A 41 -5.33 16.27 14.09
CA VAL A 41 -5.13 17.47 13.30
C VAL A 41 -3.75 17.35 12.65
N MET A 42 -3.73 17.00 11.37
CA MET A 42 -2.53 17.16 10.56
C MET A 42 -2.21 18.66 10.50
N ALA A 43 -1.26 19.10 11.32
CA ALA A 43 -0.64 20.40 11.11
C ALA A 43 0.08 20.33 9.77
N ALA A 44 -0.47 21.02 8.76
CA ALA A 44 0.22 21.24 7.51
C ALA A 44 1.55 21.92 7.85
N ARG A 45 2.65 21.25 7.57
CA ARG A 45 3.98 21.81 7.75
C ARG A 45 4.22 22.81 6.63
N ASP A 46 4.51 24.06 6.96
CA ASP A 46 4.75 25.14 5.98
C ASP A 46 5.96 24.83 5.06
N ASP A 47 6.88 23.97 5.51
CA ASP A 47 8.04 23.48 4.75
C ASP A 47 7.72 22.26 3.86
N PHE A 48 6.51 21.73 3.93
CA PHE A 48 6.09 20.62 3.08
C PHE A 48 5.67 21.17 1.70
N PRO A 49 6.19 20.63 0.59
CA PRO A 49 5.78 21.10 -0.72
C PRO A 49 4.26 20.95 -0.86
N SER A 50 3.57 22.08 -1.09
CA SER A 50 2.12 22.13 -1.28
C SER A 50 1.65 21.32 -2.49
N VAL A 51 2.59 20.95 -3.36
CA VAL A 51 2.41 20.09 -4.52
C VAL A 51 3.26 18.84 -4.31
N LEU A 52 2.61 17.70 -4.10
CA LEU A 52 3.26 16.39 -4.20
C LEU A 52 3.88 16.27 -5.60
N LEU A 53 5.21 16.36 -5.69
CA LEU A 53 5.98 16.18 -6.91
C LEU A 53 5.70 14.78 -7.49
N GLY A 54 4.77 14.72 -8.45
CA GLY A 54 4.27 13.48 -9.05
C GLY A 54 2.75 13.48 -9.27
N HIS A 55 2.02 14.39 -8.62
CA HIS A 55 0.59 14.56 -8.85
C HIS A 55 0.38 15.51 -10.03
N ARG A 56 0.00 14.97 -11.19
CA ARG A 56 -0.68 15.76 -12.22
C ARG A 56 -2.04 16.16 -11.65
N SER A 57 -2.07 17.27 -10.92
CA SER A 57 -3.29 17.99 -10.52
C SER A 57 -4.16 18.41 -11.72
N ASP A 58 -3.60 18.32 -12.92
CA ASP A 58 -4.17 18.85 -14.16
C ASP A 58 -4.77 17.74 -15.04
N ALA A 59 -4.68 16.47 -14.61
CA ALA A 59 -5.52 15.44 -15.17
C ALA A 59 -6.92 15.61 -14.58
N THR A 60 -7.67 16.59 -15.10
CA THR A 60 -9.12 16.47 -15.17
C THR A 60 -9.37 15.17 -15.92
N GLY A 61 -9.45 14.05 -15.18
CA GLY A 61 -9.76 12.75 -15.75
C GLY A 61 -11.03 12.89 -16.56
N ASP A 62 -11.09 12.22 -17.71
CA ASP A 62 -12.33 12.11 -18.46
C ASP A 62 -13.45 11.69 -17.49
N PRO A 63 -14.55 12.45 -17.35
CA PRO A 63 -15.65 12.07 -16.47
C PRO A 63 -16.15 10.64 -16.72
N ALA A 64 -16.08 10.15 -17.96
CA ALA A 64 -16.43 8.77 -18.30
C ALA A 64 -15.47 7.75 -17.68
N ASP A 65 -14.17 8.06 -17.63
CA ASP A 65 -13.15 7.22 -16.99
C ASP A 65 -13.29 7.22 -15.47
N GLU A 66 -13.65 8.36 -14.87
CA GLU A 66 -13.93 8.45 -13.42
C GLU A 66 -15.18 7.66 -13.01
N GLU A 67 -16.25 7.75 -13.80
CA GLU A 67 -17.46 6.97 -13.60
C GLU A 67 -17.17 5.48 -13.68
N GLN A 68 -16.47 5.05 -14.74
CA GLN A 68 -16.05 3.65 -14.93
C GLN A 68 -15.15 3.16 -13.79
N PHE A 69 -14.21 3.99 -13.33
CA PHE A 69 -13.35 3.67 -12.21
C PHE A 69 -14.14 3.43 -10.91
N VAL A 70 -15.07 4.33 -10.57
CA VAL A 70 -15.95 4.16 -9.39
C VAL A 70 -16.80 2.90 -9.54
N GLU A 71 -17.36 2.67 -10.71
CA GLU A 71 -18.15 1.49 -11.05
C GLU A 71 -17.38 0.16 -10.91
N HIS A 72 -16.09 0.13 -11.29
CA HIS A 72 -15.26 -1.04 -11.07
C HIS A 72 -15.05 -1.30 -9.58
N LEU A 73 -14.75 -0.25 -8.81
CA LEU A 73 -14.57 -0.36 -7.37
C LEU A 73 -15.85 -0.75 -6.64
N GLU A 74 -17.02 -0.30 -7.06
CA GLU A 74 -18.30 -0.76 -6.47
C GLU A 74 -18.52 -2.26 -6.64
N ARG A 75 -18.01 -2.83 -7.74
CA ARG A 75 -18.05 -4.27 -8.03
C ARG A 75 -16.88 -5.04 -7.39
N GLY A 76 -16.01 -4.38 -6.62
CA GLY A 76 -14.85 -4.99 -5.97
C GLY A 76 -13.71 -5.28 -6.94
N ARG A 77 -13.66 -4.61 -8.09
CA ARG A 77 -12.63 -4.77 -9.12
C ARG A 77 -11.64 -3.62 -9.05
N PHE A 78 -10.36 -3.95 -8.89
CA PHE A 78 -9.27 -2.99 -8.90
C PHE A 78 -8.54 -3.06 -10.23
N VAL A 79 -8.38 -1.93 -10.90
CA VAL A 79 -7.68 -1.82 -12.19
C VAL A 79 -6.44 -0.95 -12.00
N HIS A 80 -5.27 -1.53 -12.22
CA HIS A 80 -4.01 -0.79 -12.30
C HIS A 80 -2.98 -1.60 -13.09
N LEU A 81 -1.94 -0.94 -13.61
CA LEU A 81 -0.97 -1.57 -14.53
C LEU A 81 -1.62 -2.21 -15.77
N ASN A 82 -2.69 -1.59 -16.31
CA ASN A 82 -3.51 -2.11 -17.41
C ASN A 82 -4.17 -3.47 -17.15
N GLU A 83 -4.27 -3.87 -15.89
CA GLU A 83 -4.81 -5.16 -15.50
C GLU A 83 -5.86 -5.01 -14.38
N GLY A 84 -7.04 -5.60 -14.60
CA GLY A 84 -8.13 -5.61 -13.63
C GLY A 84 -8.20 -6.92 -12.87
N ARG A 85 -8.29 -6.85 -11.54
CA ARG A 85 -8.49 -8.03 -10.68
C ARG A 85 -9.68 -7.81 -9.75
N ASP A 86 -10.49 -8.86 -9.61
CA ASP A 86 -11.63 -8.87 -8.70
C ASP A 86 -11.13 -9.28 -7.32
N LEU A 87 -11.21 -8.36 -6.36
CA LEU A 87 -10.83 -8.56 -4.95
C LEU A 87 -12.04 -8.79 -4.04
N GLY A 88 -13.25 -8.65 -4.59
CA GLY A 88 -14.48 -8.74 -3.81
C GLY A 88 -14.81 -7.44 -3.06
N VAL A 89 -15.99 -7.43 -2.47
CA VAL A 89 -16.59 -6.23 -1.86
C VAL A 89 -16.68 -6.39 -0.34
N ASP A 90 -17.01 -7.60 0.14
CA ASP A 90 -16.96 -7.99 1.54
C ASP A 90 -16.97 -9.54 1.67
N PRO A 91 -15.91 -10.18 2.18
CA PRO A 91 -14.61 -9.61 2.55
C PRO A 91 -13.74 -9.29 1.33
N ILE A 92 -12.90 -8.25 1.42
CA ILE A 92 -11.95 -7.88 0.36
C ILE A 92 -10.67 -8.73 0.47
N ASP A 93 -10.24 -9.38 -0.61
CA ASP A 93 -8.94 -10.06 -0.67
C ASP A 93 -7.82 -9.04 -0.93
N TRP A 94 -7.18 -8.55 0.13
CA TRP A 94 -5.99 -7.70 0.04
C TRP A 94 -4.74 -8.42 -0.43
N ARG A 95 -4.85 -9.70 -0.81
CA ARG A 95 -3.80 -10.46 -1.50
C ARG A 95 -2.52 -10.66 -0.69
N LEU A 96 -2.61 -10.66 0.65
CA LEU A 96 -1.47 -10.75 1.58
C LEU A 96 -0.81 -12.14 1.67
N GLY A 97 -1.38 -13.18 1.08
CA GLY A 97 -0.82 -14.54 1.12
C GLY A 97 0.52 -14.69 0.39
N PRO A 98 1.26 -15.79 0.62
CA PRO A 98 2.51 -16.09 -0.06
C PRO A 98 2.27 -16.17 -1.58
N ARG A 99 2.91 -15.27 -2.34
CA ARG A 99 2.76 -15.18 -3.79
C ARG A 99 4.10 -15.19 -4.50
N GLU A 100 4.26 -16.18 -5.37
CA GLU A 100 5.40 -16.28 -6.30
C GLU A 100 5.13 -15.57 -7.64
N SER A 101 3.85 -15.37 -7.99
CA SER A 101 3.38 -14.64 -9.19
C SER A 101 2.57 -13.38 -8.83
N ASP A 102 2.46 -12.45 -9.78
CA ASP A 102 1.70 -11.18 -9.64
C ASP A 102 2.15 -10.27 -8.49
N ARG A 103 3.42 -10.41 -8.06
CA ARG A 103 3.96 -9.66 -6.93
C ARG A 103 3.97 -8.16 -7.17
N LEU A 104 4.33 -7.72 -8.39
CA LEU A 104 4.33 -6.31 -8.76
C LEU A 104 2.92 -5.71 -8.68
N TRP A 105 1.93 -6.43 -9.20
CA TRP A 105 0.53 -6.01 -9.12
C TRP A 105 0.11 -5.90 -7.64
N THR A 106 0.36 -6.94 -6.84
CA THR A 106 -0.01 -6.94 -5.42
C THR A 106 0.68 -5.82 -4.62
N ILE A 107 1.96 -5.56 -4.87
CA ILE A 107 2.68 -4.46 -4.21
C ILE A 107 2.09 -3.09 -4.59
N THR A 108 1.82 -2.87 -5.88
CA THR A 108 1.31 -1.58 -6.37
C THR A 108 -0.13 -1.30 -5.94
N LEU A 109 -0.94 -2.33 -5.68
CA LEU A 109 -2.25 -2.19 -5.02
C LEU A 109 -2.13 -1.42 -3.69
N HIS A 110 -1.06 -1.70 -2.93
CA HIS A 110 -0.80 -1.09 -1.63
C HIS A 110 -0.09 0.27 -1.70
N TYR A 111 0.14 0.81 -2.89
CA TYR A 111 0.57 2.22 -3.05
C TYR A 111 -0.61 3.20 -3.03
N HIS A 112 -1.84 2.68 -2.88
CA HIS A 112 -3.05 3.48 -2.67
C HIS A 112 -3.34 4.53 -3.76
N ALA A 113 -2.86 4.32 -4.99
CA ALA A 113 -3.21 5.17 -6.13
C ALA A 113 -4.73 5.27 -6.33
N TRP A 114 -5.46 4.17 -6.06
CA TRP A 114 -6.92 4.14 -6.07
C TRP A 114 -7.52 5.07 -5.00
N ALA A 115 -6.93 5.14 -3.80
CA ALA A 115 -7.44 5.99 -2.71
C ALA A 115 -7.21 7.47 -3.02
N LEU A 116 -6.06 7.81 -3.58
CA LEU A 116 -5.76 9.15 -4.06
C LEU A 116 -6.74 9.60 -5.15
N ARG A 117 -7.04 8.71 -6.10
CA ARG A 117 -8.03 8.99 -7.16
C ARG A 117 -9.45 9.15 -6.61
N LEU A 118 -9.87 8.34 -5.64
CA LEU A 118 -11.15 8.56 -4.96
C LEU A 118 -11.18 9.93 -4.25
N ALA A 119 -10.11 10.29 -3.53
CA ALA A 119 -10.02 11.57 -2.85
C ALA A 119 -10.10 12.77 -3.82
N SER A 120 -9.49 12.66 -5.01
CA SER A 120 -9.59 13.73 -6.02
C SER A 120 -11.01 13.89 -6.58
N ILE A 121 -11.76 12.79 -6.72
CA ILE A 121 -13.18 12.81 -7.14
C ILE A 121 -14.06 13.42 -6.03
N VAL A 122 -13.83 13.03 -4.77
CA VAL A 122 -14.58 13.56 -3.60
C VAL A 122 -14.51 15.08 -3.52
N ARG A 123 -13.34 15.68 -3.79
CA ARG A 123 -13.13 17.14 -3.73
C ARG A 123 -13.97 17.96 -4.70
N ARG A 124 -14.58 17.33 -5.72
CA ARG A 124 -15.36 18.03 -6.76
C ARG A 124 -16.85 18.19 -6.42
N GLU A 125 -17.28 17.73 -5.24
CA GLU A 125 -18.64 17.92 -4.69
C GLU A 125 -19.79 17.53 -5.64
N SER A 126 -19.66 16.39 -6.31
CA SER A 126 -20.67 15.83 -7.22
C SER A 126 -21.39 14.60 -6.63
N THR A 127 -22.44 14.12 -7.31
CA THR A 127 -23.09 12.83 -6.99
C THR A 127 -22.08 11.67 -6.99
N LEU A 128 -21.16 11.69 -7.96
CA LEU A 128 -20.03 10.77 -8.04
C LEU A 128 -19.08 10.92 -6.83
N GLY A 129 -18.83 12.14 -6.37
CA GLY A 129 -18.08 12.43 -5.15
C GLY A 129 -18.67 11.74 -3.91
N GLY A 130 -19.99 11.74 -3.76
CA GLY A 130 -20.65 11.02 -2.67
C GLY A 130 -20.47 9.49 -2.73
N ARG A 131 -20.43 8.90 -3.93
CA ARG A 131 -20.10 7.47 -4.12
C ARG A 131 -18.64 7.20 -3.81
N ALA A 132 -17.75 8.05 -4.30
CA ALA A 132 -16.32 7.94 -4.08
C ALA A 132 -15.94 8.05 -2.58
N ASP A 133 -16.59 8.94 -1.81
CA ASP A 133 -16.35 9.07 -0.37
C ASP A 133 -16.70 7.79 0.39
N ARG A 134 -17.84 7.16 0.06
CA ARG A 134 -18.23 5.88 0.65
C ARG A 134 -17.23 4.78 0.35
N LEU A 135 -16.78 4.67 -0.90
CA LEU A 135 -15.77 3.67 -1.30
C LEU A 135 -14.43 3.93 -0.61
N LEU A 136 -14.00 5.18 -0.53
CA LEU A 136 -12.73 5.56 0.11
C LEU A 136 -12.73 5.15 1.58
N ARG A 137 -13.77 5.53 2.34
CA ARG A 137 -13.91 5.17 3.75
C ARG A 137 -13.95 3.66 3.95
N ARG A 138 -14.71 2.96 3.11
CA ARG A 138 -14.85 1.49 3.16
C ARG A 138 -13.51 0.81 2.92
N TYR A 139 -12.90 1.02 1.75
CA TYR A 139 -11.70 0.29 1.36
C TYR A 139 -10.50 0.67 2.22
N LEU A 140 -10.35 1.95 2.56
CA LEU A 140 -9.25 2.36 3.42
C LEU A 140 -9.43 1.85 4.85
N GLY A 141 -10.65 1.88 5.40
CA GLY A 141 -10.95 1.32 6.72
C GLY A 141 -10.72 -0.19 6.80
N ASP A 142 -11.16 -0.95 5.79
CA ASP A 142 -10.92 -2.40 5.72
C ASP A 142 -9.43 -2.71 5.54
N TRP A 143 -8.72 -1.95 4.69
CA TRP A 143 -7.27 -2.10 4.52
C TRP A 143 -6.52 -1.87 5.82
N ILE A 144 -6.82 -0.79 6.56
CA ILE A 144 -6.18 -0.50 7.86
C ILE A 144 -6.42 -1.65 8.84
N THR A 145 -7.63 -2.21 8.85
CA THR A 145 -8.01 -3.27 9.78
C THR A 145 -7.35 -4.60 9.44
N ARG A 146 -7.24 -4.94 8.16
CA ARG A 146 -6.85 -6.29 7.69
C ARG A 146 -5.42 -6.40 7.21
N CYS A 147 -4.79 -5.29 6.88
CA CYS A 147 -3.37 -5.22 6.54
C CYS A 147 -2.53 -4.79 7.74
N ASP A 148 -2.89 -5.18 8.97
CA ASP A 148 -2.07 -4.92 10.15
C ASP A 148 -0.64 -5.51 10.00
N LEU A 149 0.35 -4.93 10.68
CA LEU A 149 1.75 -5.37 10.64
C LEU A 149 1.99 -6.80 11.17
N SER A 150 1.03 -7.34 11.93
CA SER A 150 1.03 -8.72 12.43
C SER A 150 0.44 -9.73 11.43
N ALA A 151 -0.31 -9.27 10.43
CA ALA A 151 -0.87 -10.14 9.40
C ALA A 151 0.23 -10.74 8.53
N GLU A 152 0.08 -12.02 8.18
CA GLU A 152 1.04 -12.72 7.32
C GLU A 152 1.20 -11.99 5.98
N GLY A 153 2.44 -11.85 5.52
CA GLY A 153 2.78 -11.16 4.27
C GLY A 153 2.62 -9.63 4.27
N SER A 154 1.92 -9.05 5.26
CA SER A 154 1.65 -7.61 5.36
C SER A 154 2.91 -6.76 5.33
N ARG A 155 3.95 -7.13 6.11
CA ARG A 155 5.24 -6.40 6.10
C ARG A 155 5.94 -6.40 4.74
N ALA A 156 5.82 -7.50 3.99
CA ALA A 156 6.53 -7.67 2.73
C ALA A 156 5.76 -7.10 1.53
N LEU A 157 4.43 -6.97 1.65
CA LEU A 157 3.54 -6.56 0.57
C LEU A 157 2.90 -5.20 0.85
N ALA A 158 2.15 -5.06 1.94
CA ALA A 158 1.39 -3.84 2.28
C ALA A 158 2.26 -2.73 2.90
N TRP A 159 3.23 -3.09 3.75
CA TRP A 159 4.12 -2.14 4.45
C TRP A 159 5.56 -2.20 3.95
N ASN A 160 5.75 -2.57 2.69
CA ASN A 160 7.10 -2.61 2.13
C ASN A 160 7.65 -1.17 2.04
N ALA A 161 8.99 -1.04 2.07
CA ALA A 161 9.63 0.28 2.12
C ALA A 161 9.28 1.19 0.95
N TYR A 162 8.88 0.65 -0.20
CA TYR A 162 8.46 1.44 -1.36
C TYR A 162 6.98 1.87 -1.30
N ALA A 163 6.14 1.18 -0.50
CA ALA A 163 4.75 1.57 -0.25
C ALA A 163 4.62 2.68 0.81
N VAL A 164 5.65 2.84 1.66
CA VAL A 164 5.64 3.76 2.82
C VAL A 164 6.67 4.90 2.68
N ALA A 165 7.45 4.93 1.58
CA ALA A 165 8.48 5.95 1.32
C ALA A 165 7.90 7.32 0.95
#